data_AF-A0A4P9X6R5-F1
#
_entry.id   AF-A0A4P9X6R5-F1
#
_cell.length_a   1.000
_cell.length_b   1.000
_cell.length_c   1.000
_cell.angle_alpha   90.00
_cell.angle_beta   90.00
_cell.angle_gamma   90.00
#
_symmetry.space_group_name_H-M   'P 1'
#
loop_
_entity.id
_entity.type
_entity.pdbx_description
1 polymer ?
#
loop_
_entity_poly.entity_id
_entity_poly.type
_entity_poly.pdbx_seq_one_letter_code
_entity_poly.pdbx_strand_id
1 'polypeptide(L)' 'YCICQQPSHGRMIGCDNPTCAAAWFHFACAGMTAMPEGPWYCTECLVEGHG' A
#
# COMPACT_ATOMS: atom_id res chain seq x y z
N TYR A 1 -4.15 3.16 -7.78
CA TYR A 1 -4.39 4.12 -6.68
C TYR A 1 -5.54 3.62 -5.82
N CYS A 2 -5.13 2.83 -4.83
CA CYS A 2 -5.87 2.00 -3.90
C CYS A 2 -6.79 0.95 -4.52
N ILE A 3 -6.83 -0.23 -3.91
CA ILE A 3 -7.67 -1.37 -4.31
C ILE A 3 -9.17 -1.09 -4.18
N CYS A 4 -9.56 -0.06 -3.45
CA CYS A 4 -10.96 0.34 -3.29
C CYS A 4 -11.51 1.14 -4.48
N GLN A 5 -10.68 1.49 -5.47
CA GLN A 5 -11.06 2.29 -6.64
C GLN A 5 -11.69 3.66 -6.29
N GLN A 6 -11.41 4.16 -5.08
CA GLN A 6 -11.86 5.49 -4.63
C GLN A 6 -10.78 6.55 -4.89
N PRO A 7 -11.17 7.84 -5.02
CA PRO A 7 -10.22 8.93 -5.14
C PRO A 7 -9.19 8.94 -4.00
N SER A 8 -8.00 9.49 -4.27
CA SER A 8 -7.00 9.72 -3.21
C SER A 8 -7.58 10.70 -2.17
N HIS A 9 -7.75 10.23 -0.94
CA HIS A 9 -8.23 11.06 0.17
C HIS A 9 -7.59 10.62 1.49
N GLY A 10 -7.25 11.58 2.36
CA GLY A 10 -6.60 11.29 3.64
C GLY A 10 -5.16 10.78 3.50
N ARG A 11 -4.72 9.95 4.46
CA ARG A 11 -3.35 9.40 4.50
C ARG A 11 -3.22 8.20 3.57
N MET A 12 -2.16 8.21 2.76
CA MET A 12 -1.85 7.15 1.81
C MET A 12 -0.40 6.68 1.98
N ILE A 13 -0.15 5.42 1.69
CA ILE A 13 1.18 4.80 1.66
C ILE A 13 1.45 4.20 0.28
N GLY A 14 2.70 4.29 -0.17
CA GLY A 14 3.18 3.64 -1.37
C GLY A 14 3.71 2.24 -1.05
N CYS A 15 3.44 1.27 -1.91
CA CYS A 15 4.10 -0.03 -1.85
C CYS A 15 5.55 0.14 -2.35
N ASP A 16 6.53 -0.33 -1.58
CA ASP A 16 7.95 -0.25 -1.92
C ASP A 16 8.37 -1.25 -3.01
N ASN A 17 7.46 -2.12 -3.46
CA ASN A 17 7.72 -2.94 -4.65
C ASN A 17 7.63 -2.08 -5.92
N PRO A 18 8.73 -1.87 -6.67
CA PRO A 18 8.74 -1.02 -7.86
C PRO A 18 7.87 -1.54 -9.01
N THR A 19 7.49 -2.82 -8.98
CA THR A 19 6.60 -3.42 -10.00
C THR A 19 5.15 -3.53 -9.53
N CYS A 20 4.79 -2.93 -8.38
CA CYS A 20 3.43 -2.98 -7.86
C CYS A 20 2.44 -2.24 -8.77
N ALA A 21 1.39 -2.93 -9.24
CA ALA A 21 0.38 -2.36 -10.13
C ALA A 21 -0.46 -1.25 -9.50
N ALA A 22 -0.78 -1.36 -8.20
CA ALA A 22 -1.60 -0.38 -7.51
C ALA A 22 -0.82 0.86 -7.03
N ALA A 23 0.48 0.68 -6.78
CA ALA A 23 1.50 1.60 -6.26
C ALA A 23 1.19 2.32 -4.94
N TRP A 24 -0.06 2.71 -4.68
CA TRP A 24 -0.49 3.53 -3.56
C TRP A 24 -1.79 3.01 -2.94
N PHE A 25 -1.90 3.12 -1.62
CA PHE A 25 -3.02 2.58 -0.83
C PHE A 25 -3.42 3.59 0.24
N HIS A 26 -4.72 3.69 0.55
CA HIS A 26 -5.15 4.41 1.74
C HIS A 26 -4.70 3.65 2.98
N PHE A 27 -4.32 4.37 4.04
CA PHE A 27 -3.93 3.76 5.32
C PHE A 27 -5.00 2.78 5.82
N ALA A 28 -6.28 3.17 5.78
CA ALA A 28 -7.39 2.32 6.19
C ALA A 28 -7.50 1.03 5.34
N CYS A 29 -7.31 1.12 4.02
CA CYS A 29 -7.33 -0.04 3.13
C CYS A 29 -6.08 -0.92 3.29
N ALA A 30 -4.96 -0.35 3.69
CA ALA A 30 -3.72 -1.03 4.03
C ALA A 30 -3.72 -1.58 5.48
N GLY A 31 -4.79 -1.37 6.26
CA GLY A 31 -4.86 -1.76 7.67
C GLY A 31 -3.88 -1.00 8.58
N MET A 32 -3.36 0.15 8.12
CA MET A 32 -2.38 0.93 8.85
C MET A 32 -3.01 2.05 9.68
N THR A 33 -2.52 2.20 10.89
CA THR A 33 -2.86 3.31 11.80
C THR A 33 -1.74 4.34 11.92
N ALA A 34 -0.50 3.94 11.62
CA ALA A 34 0.69 4.77 11.66
C ALA A 34 1.59 4.52 10.43
N MET A 35 2.52 5.45 10.19
CA MET A 35 3.55 5.28 9.17
C MET A 35 4.51 4.17 9.64
N PRO A 36 4.84 3.18 8.79
CA PRO A 36 5.82 2.16 9.15
C PRO A 36 7.23 2.76 9.22
N GLU A 37 8.06 2.20 10.09
CA GLU A 37 9.49 2.50 10.14
C GLU A 37 10.22 1.54 9.19
N GLY A 38 10.29 1.89 7.91
CA GLY A 38 10.95 1.09 6.88
C GLY A 38 10.05 0.79 5.67
N PRO A 39 10.48 -0.16 4.80
CA PRO A 39 9.74 -0.50 3.61
C PRO A 39 8.41 -1.17 3.95
N TRP A 40 7.38 -0.84 3.18
CA TRP A 40 6.06 -1.42 3.30
C TRP A 40 5.62 -2.03 1.97
N TYR A 41 5.11 -3.25 2.07
CA TYR A 41 4.58 -3.98 0.93
C TYR A 41 3.10 -4.23 1.13
N CYS A 42 2.32 -4.00 0.07
CA CYS A 42 0.90 -4.32 0.09
C CYS A 42 0.68 -5.84 0.18
N THR A 43 -0.52 -6.25 0.60
CA THR A 43 -0.87 -7.67 0.76
C THR A 43 -0.61 -8.49 -0.51
N GLU A 44 -0.86 -7.93 -1.69
CA GLU A 44 -0.62 -8.60 -2.97
C GLU A 44 0.87 -8.88 -3.17
N CYS A 45 1.72 -7.87 -2.99
CA CYS A 45 3.17 -8.03 -3.11
C CYS A 45 3.78 -8.95 -2.04
N LEU A 46 3.19 -9.00 -0.83
CA LEU A 46 3.60 -9.97 0.20
C LEU A 46 3.27 -11.41 -0.21
N VAL A 47 2.12 -11.64 -0.85
CA VAL A 47 1.75 -12.97 -1.38
C VAL A 47 2.66 -13.37 -2.54
N GLU A 48 3.12 -12.40 -3.34
CA GLU A 48 4.09 -12.62 -4.42
C GLU A 48 5.54 -12.83 -3.92
N GLY A 49 5.81 -12.64 -2.63
CA GLY A 49 7.13 -12.85 -2.02
C GLY A 49 8.08 -11.66 -2.15
N HIS A 50 7.56 -10.45 -2.26
CA HIS A 50 8.36 -9.21 -2.36
C HIS A 50 8.68 -8.56 -1.00
N GLY A 51 8.48 -9.26 0.12
CA GLY A 51 8.63 -8.75 1.49
C GLY A 51 9.89 -9.21 2.22
#